data_AF-A3F8A8-F1
#
_entry.id   AF-A3F8A8-F1
#
_cell.length_a   1.000
_cell.length_b   1.000
_cell.length_c   1.000
_cell.angle_alpha   90.00
_cell.angle_beta   90.00
_cell.angle_gamma   90.00
#
_symmetry.space_group_name_H-M   'P 1'
#
loop_
_entity.id
_entity.type
_entity.pdbx_description
1 polymer ?
#
loop_
_entity_poly.entity_id
_entity_poly.type
_entity_poly.pdbx_seq_one_letter_code
_entity_poly.pdbx_strand_id
1 'polypeptide(L)'
;EAYDVGVRKYYKAAGQDMEVNYFHAYIDGVDFVFIDAPIFRHRQEDIYGGSRQEIMKRMILFCKAAVEVPWHVPCGGVPYGDGNLVFIANDWHTALLPVYLKAYYRDHGLMQYTRSIMVIHNIAHQGRGPVDEFPFTELPEHYLEHFRLYDPVGGEHANYFAAGLKMADQVVVVSPGYLWELKTVEGGWGLHDIIRNRR
;
A
#
# COMPACT_ATOMS: atom_id res chain seq x y z
N GLU A 1 16.28 2.93 -21.83
CA GLU A 1 14.84 2.62 -21.86
C GLU A 1 14.56 1.45 -20.95
N ALA A 2 13.33 1.29 -20.47
CA ALA A 2 12.97 0.15 -19.63
C ALA A 2 12.86 -1.13 -20.48
N TYR A 3 13.41 -2.23 -19.99
CA TYR A 3 13.36 -3.54 -20.63
C TYR A 3 12.46 -4.49 -19.83
N ASP A 4 11.83 -5.44 -20.52
CA ASP A 4 11.07 -6.51 -19.87
C ASP A 4 12.03 -7.43 -19.11
N VAL A 5 11.79 -7.63 -17.82
CA VAL A 5 12.61 -8.49 -16.97
C VAL A 5 12.44 -9.97 -17.35
N GLY A 6 11.38 -10.32 -18.09
CA GLY A 6 11.06 -11.69 -18.48
C GLY A 6 10.39 -12.50 -17.37
N VAL A 7 10.01 -11.84 -16.27
CA VAL A 7 9.30 -12.46 -15.14
C VAL A 7 7.79 -12.25 -15.30
N ARG A 8 7.05 -13.34 -15.09
CA ARG A 8 5.59 -13.39 -15.08
C ARG A 8 5.13 -13.94 -13.74
N LYS A 9 4.25 -13.22 -13.06
CA LYS A 9 3.69 -13.62 -11.76
C LYS A 9 2.19 -13.50 -11.78
N TYR A 10 1.52 -14.36 -11.01
CA TYR A 10 0.08 -14.31 -10.85
C TYR A 10 -0.23 -13.92 -9.41
N TYR A 11 -1.02 -12.86 -9.27
CA TYR A 11 -1.52 -12.39 -7.99
C TYR A 11 -3.04 -12.45 -8.02
N LYS A 12 -3.64 -12.99 -6.97
CA LYS A 12 -5.06 -12.81 -6.78
C LYS A 12 -5.31 -11.38 -6.30
N ALA A 13 -6.27 -10.72 -6.91
CA ALA A 13 -6.72 -9.37 -6.55
C ALA A 13 -8.23 -9.28 -6.71
N ALA A 14 -8.93 -9.05 -5.60
CA ALA A 14 -10.40 -9.03 -5.53
C ALA A 14 -11.03 -10.30 -6.17
N GLY A 15 -10.50 -11.47 -5.79
CA GLY A 15 -11.04 -12.77 -6.21
C GLY A 15 -10.67 -13.22 -7.63
N GLN A 16 -9.84 -12.47 -8.35
CA GLN A 16 -9.40 -12.83 -9.71
C GLN A 16 -7.88 -12.94 -9.77
N ASP A 17 -7.38 -14.00 -10.41
CA ASP A 17 -5.95 -14.14 -10.68
C ASP A 17 -5.56 -13.18 -11.82
N MET A 18 -4.49 -12.43 -11.58
CA MET A 18 -4.01 -11.39 -12.49
C MET A 18 -2.54 -11.61 -12.79
N GLU A 19 -2.23 -11.70 -14.09
CA GLU A 19 -0.85 -11.71 -14.56
C GLU A 19 -0.23 -10.33 -14.38
N VAL A 20 0.99 -10.32 -13.83
CA VAL A 20 1.83 -9.15 -13.64
C VAL A 20 3.19 -9.40 -14.28
N ASN A 21 3.63 -8.38 -15.03
CA ASN A 21 4.91 -8.28 -15.69
C ASN A 21 5.73 -7.18 -15.02
N TYR A 22 7.04 -7.37 -14.95
CA TYR A 22 7.97 -6.35 -14.45
C TYR A 22 8.84 -5.83 -15.58
N PHE A 23 8.92 -4.51 -15.70
CA PHE A 23 9.90 -3.84 -16.54
C PHE A 23 10.91 -3.12 -15.66
N HIS A 24 12.16 -3.04 -16.09
CA HIS A 24 13.24 -2.46 -15.32
C HIS A 24 14.05 -1.47 -16.16
N ALA A 25 14.43 -0.34 -15.57
CA ALA A 25 15.43 0.57 -16.10
C ALA A 25 16.39 0.99 -14.99
N TYR A 26 17.68 1.05 -15.28
CA TYR A 26 18.68 1.61 -14.37
C TYR A 26 19.15 2.97 -14.90
N ILE A 27 18.88 4.04 -14.15
CA ILE A 27 19.16 5.43 -14.57
C ILE A 27 19.74 6.18 -13.38
N ASP A 28 20.90 6.81 -13.57
CA ASP A 28 21.58 7.66 -12.58
C ASP A 28 21.73 7.03 -11.18
N GLY A 29 22.04 5.73 -11.13
CA GLY A 29 22.22 5.01 -9.87
C GLY A 29 20.94 4.44 -9.25
N VAL A 30 19.79 4.61 -9.89
CA VAL A 30 18.47 4.23 -9.38
C VAL A 30 17.84 3.16 -10.25
N ASP A 31 17.34 2.10 -9.61
CA ASP A 31 16.49 1.08 -10.25
C ASP A 31 15.05 1.59 -10.33
N PHE A 32 14.55 1.74 -11.56
CA PHE A 32 13.15 2.04 -11.84
C PHE A 32 12.44 0.75 -12.24
N VAL A 33 11.50 0.31 -11.40
CA VAL A 33 10.69 -0.88 -11.65
C VAL A 33 9.27 -0.46 -12.00
N PHE A 34 8.77 -0.93 -13.14
CA PHE A 34 7.40 -0.72 -13.57
C PHE A 34 6.63 -2.03 -13.49
N ILE A 35 5.44 -1.96 -12.90
CA ILE A 35 4.50 -3.07 -12.77
C ILE A 35 3.47 -2.92 -13.89
N ASP A 36 3.44 -3.88 -14.81
CA ASP A 36 2.46 -3.94 -15.89
C ASP A 36 1.45 -5.06 -15.64
N ALA A 37 0.18 -4.72 -15.83
CA ALA A 37 -0.94 -5.65 -15.86
C ALA A 37 -2.09 -5.00 -16.65
N PRO A 38 -2.98 -5.79 -17.29
CA PRO A 38 -4.09 -5.24 -18.09
C PRO A 38 -4.94 -4.19 -17.36
N ILE A 39 -5.11 -4.31 -16.04
CA ILE A 39 -5.93 -3.40 -15.22
C ILE A 39 -5.34 -1.98 -15.08
N PHE A 40 -4.04 -1.80 -15.35
CA PHE A 40 -3.37 -0.50 -15.31
C PHE A 40 -3.35 0.22 -16.66
N ARG A 41 -3.70 -0.48 -17.76
CA ARG A 41 -3.59 0.05 -19.13
C ARG A 41 -4.80 0.93 -19.50
N HIS A 42 -4.61 1.82 -20.47
CA HIS A 42 -5.64 2.71 -21.02
C HIS A 42 -6.32 3.61 -19.98
N ARG A 43 -5.54 4.08 -18.99
CA ARG A 43 -5.99 4.97 -17.93
C ARG A 43 -5.28 6.32 -17.95
N GLN A 44 -4.53 6.64 -19.01
CA GLN A 44 -3.72 7.87 -19.04
C GLN A 44 -4.54 9.16 -18.85
N GLU A 45 -5.81 9.16 -19.24
CA GLU A 45 -6.71 10.31 -19.09
C GLU A 45 -7.38 10.36 -17.71
N ASP A 46 -7.46 9.22 -17.01
CA ASP A 46 -8.08 9.11 -15.68
C ASP A 46 -7.53 7.92 -14.89
N ILE A 47 -6.38 8.12 -14.25
CA ILE A 47 -5.68 7.08 -13.48
C ILE A 47 -6.46 6.63 -12.23
N TYR A 48 -7.34 7.49 -11.72
CA TYR A 48 -8.21 7.23 -10.57
C TYR A 48 -9.64 6.84 -10.96
N GLY A 49 -9.92 6.75 -12.26
CA GLY A 49 -11.24 6.47 -12.79
C GLY A 49 -11.76 5.06 -12.53
N GLY A 50 -13.06 4.91 -12.80
CA GLY A 50 -13.80 3.67 -12.61
C GLY A 50 -14.50 3.59 -11.25
N SER A 51 -15.17 2.48 -11.05
CA SER A 51 -15.83 2.16 -9.79
C SER A 51 -14.82 2.00 -8.64
N ARG A 52 -15.32 2.18 -7.42
CA ARG A 52 -14.58 1.90 -6.19
C ARG A 52 -13.87 0.54 -6.24
N GLN A 53 -14.59 -0.51 -6.62
CA GLN A 53 -14.07 -1.87 -6.66
C GLN A 53 -12.92 -2.01 -7.67
N GLU A 54 -13.03 -1.34 -8.82
CA GLU A 54 -11.93 -1.31 -9.80
C GLU A 54 -10.70 -0.57 -9.27
N ILE A 55 -10.88 0.51 -8.52
CA ILE A 55 -9.76 1.24 -7.90
C ILE A 55 -9.13 0.36 -6.82
N MET A 56 -9.94 -0.22 -5.92
CA MET A 56 -9.47 -1.10 -4.86
C MET A 56 -8.70 -2.30 -5.42
N LYS A 57 -9.20 -2.93 -6.47
CA LYS A 57 -8.53 -4.05 -7.14
C LYS A 57 -7.17 -3.64 -7.71
N ARG A 58 -7.05 -2.45 -8.29
CA ARG A 58 -5.76 -1.89 -8.73
C ARG A 58 -4.79 -1.69 -7.57
N MET A 59 -5.26 -1.13 -6.45
CA MET A 59 -4.42 -0.90 -5.27
C MET A 59 -3.96 -2.20 -4.61
N ILE A 60 -4.85 -3.19 -4.51
CA ILE A 60 -4.54 -4.54 -4.02
C ILE A 60 -3.45 -5.18 -4.89
N LEU A 61 -3.65 -5.20 -6.22
CA LEU A 61 -2.70 -5.79 -7.15
C LEU A 61 -1.34 -5.08 -7.07
N PHE A 62 -1.36 -3.74 -7.09
CA PHE A 62 -0.14 -2.94 -7.05
C PHE A 62 0.66 -3.21 -5.78
N CYS A 63 0.03 -3.21 -4.60
CA CYS A 63 0.72 -3.45 -3.34
C CYS A 63 1.28 -4.88 -3.22
N LYS A 64 0.53 -5.90 -3.67
CA LYS A 64 0.98 -7.30 -3.68
C LYS A 64 2.16 -7.51 -4.63
N ALA A 65 2.13 -6.92 -5.82
CA ALA A 65 3.24 -7.00 -6.75
C ALA A 65 4.46 -6.20 -6.24
N ALA A 66 4.25 -5.00 -5.71
CA ALA A 66 5.33 -4.13 -5.24
C ALA A 66 6.13 -4.72 -4.07
N VAL A 67 5.47 -5.36 -3.10
CA VAL A 67 6.17 -5.97 -1.95
C VAL A 67 7.08 -7.13 -2.37
N GLU A 68 6.81 -7.76 -3.52
CA GLU A 68 7.60 -8.88 -4.04
C GLU A 68 8.69 -8.50 -5.04
N VAL A 69 8.77 -7.22 -5.45
CA VAL A 69 9.83 -6.74 -6.36
C VAL A 69 11.23 -7.21 -5.96
N PRO A 70 11.65 -7.16 -4.67
CA PRO A 70 12.97 -7.62 -4.26
C PRO A 70 13.31 -9.09 -4.60
N TRP A 71 12.31 -9.95 -4.79
CA TRP A 71 12.51 -11.35 -5.16
C TRP A 71 12.52 -11.59 -6.66
N HIS A 72 11.86 -10.74 -7.42
CA HIS A 72 11.55 -11.00 -8.82
C HIS A 72 12.34 -10.15 -9.79
N VAL A 73 12.79 -8.96 -9.37
CA VAL A 73 13.50 -8.02 -10.23
C VAL A 73 14.96 -7.95 -9.83
N PRO A 74 15.90 -8.26 -10.74
CA PRO A 74 17.33 -8.20 -10.47
C PRO A 74 17.81 -6.74 -10.51
N CYS A 75 17.46 -5.98 -9.48
CA CYS A 75 17.94 -4.62 -9.31
C CYS A 75 19.47 -4.59 -9.16
N GLY A 76 20.11 -3.66 -9.85
CA GLY A 76 21.53 -3.76 -10.24
C GLY A 76 22.53 -3.07 -9.32
N GLY A 77 22.09 -2.34 -8.29
CA GLY A 77 22.98 -1.60 -7.39
C GLY A 77 23.48 -2.41 -6.18
N VAL A 78 22.57 -3.14 -5.54
CA VAL A 78 22.77 -4.01 -4.36
C VAL A 78 21.57 -4.97 -4.26
N PRO A 79 21.71 -6.18 -3.70
CA PRO A 79 20.55 -7.00 -3.37
C PRO A 79 19.67 -6.28 -2.34
N TYR A 80 18.45 -5.94 -2.71
CA TYR A 80 17.44 -5.50 -1.73
C TYR A 80 16.94 -6.74 -0.98
N GLY A 81 17.04 -6.72 0.34
CA GLY A 81 16.69 -7.86 1.17
C GLY A 81 16.35 -7.44 2.58
N ASP A 82 16.15 -8.43 3.44
CA ASP A 82 15.55 -8.21 4.75
C ASP A 82 16.29 -7.15 5.59
N GLY A 83 17.62 -7.21 5.63
CA GLY A 83 18.44 -6.32 6.46
C GLY A 83 18.69 -4.92 5.89
N ASN A 84 18.32 -4.63 4.64
CA ASN A 84 18.66 -3.38 3.96
C ASN A 84 17.53 -2.81 3.11
N LEU A 85 16.28 -3.20 3.38
CA LEU A 85 15.11 -2.78 2.63
C LEU A 85 14.15 -1.96 3.50
N VAL A 86 13.74 -0.82 2.96
CA VAL A 86 12.64 -0.01 3.49
C VAL A 86 11.66 0.30 2.36
N PHE A 87 10.40 -0.05 2.54
CA PHE A 87 9.33 0.39 1.66
C PHE A 87 8.83 1.77 2.07
N ILE A 88 8.60 2.65 1.10
CA ILE A 88 7.96 3.95 1.32
C ILE A 88 6.63 3.93 0.59
N ALA A 89 5.55 3.79 1.35
CA ALA A 89 4.17 3.77 0.87
C ALA A 89 3.61 5.20 0.89
N ASN A 90 3.33 5.74 -0.30
CA ASN A 90 2.76 7.07 -0.47
C ASN A 90 1.22 7.03 -0.52
N ASP A 91 0.58 7.69 0.45
CA ASP A 91 -0.88 7.83 0.59
C ASP A 91 -1.67 6.50 0.57
N TRP A 92 -2.99 6.63 0.59
CA TRP A 92 -3.92 5.51 0.69
C TRP A 92 -3.80 4.47 -0.44
N HIS A 93 -3.36 4.88 -1.63
CA HIS A 93 -3.17 4.00 -2.79
C HIS A 93 -2.22 2.84 -2.50
N THR A 94 -1.21 3.08 -1.66
CA THR A 94 -0.18 2.09 -1.31
C THR A 94 -0.33 1.58 0.13
N ALA A 95 -1.42 1.92 0.80
CA ALA A 95 -1.58 1.68 2.22
C ALA A 95 -1.65 0.19 2.61
N LEU A 96 -2.00 -0.67 1.65
CA LEU A 96 -2.01 -2.12 1.83
C LEU A 96 -0.61 -2.73 1.85
N LEU A 97 0.42 -2.06 1.31
CA LEU A 97 1.78 -2.59 1.28
C LEU A 97 2.32 -2.94 2.67
N PRO A 98 2.34 -2.03 3.68
CA PRO A 98 2.80 -2.40 5.02
C PRO A 98 1.93 -3.48 5.67
N VAL A 99 0.64 -3.56 5.32
CA VAL A 99 -0.25 -4.60 5.82
C VAL A 99 0.13 -5.96 5.24
N TYR A 100 0.38 -6.06 3.93
CA TYR A 100 0.86 -7.29 3.29
C TYR A 100 2.24 -7.70 3.77
N LEU A 101 3.16 -6.73 3.94
CA LEU A 101 4.47 -6.96 4.53
C LEU A 101 4.35 -7.64 5.90
N LYS A 102 3.43 -7.17 6.76
CA LYS A 102 3.18 -7.77 8.06
C LYS A 102 2.53 -9.16 7.93
N ALA A 103 1.39 -9.24 7.24
CA ALA A 103 0.51 -10.42 7.24
C ALA A 103 1.12 -11.64 6.53
N TYR A 104 1.79 -11.45 5.39
CA TYR A 104 2.27 -12.57 4.59
C TYR A 104 3.75 -12.85 4.74
N TYR A 105 4.55 -11.87 5.18
CA TYR A 105 6.00 -12.06 5.32
C TYR A 105 6.39 -12.12 6.79
N ARG A 106 6.19 -11.03 7.55
CA ARG A 106 6.68 -10.98 8.95
C ARG A 106 6.03 -12.02 9.86
N ASP A 107 4.72 -12.24 9.73
CA ASP A 107 4.01 -13.24 10.53
C ASP A 107 4.44 -14.69 10.19
N HIS A 108 5.11 -14.87 9.05
CA HIS A 108 5.67 -16.15 8.58
C HIS A 108 7.20 -16.20 8.73
N GLY A 109 7.80 -15.28 9.49
CA GLY A 109 9.23 -15.25 9.75
C GLY A 109 10.10 -14.77 8.59
N LEU A 110 9.51 -14.21 7.54
CA LEU A 110 10.20 -13.60 6.39
C LEU A 110 10.23 -12.07 6.56
N MET A 111 11.23 -11.39 5.98
CA MET A 111 11.34 -9.92 6.02
C MET A 111 11.21 -9.30 7.43
N GLN A 112 11.83 -9.91 8.44
CA GLN A 112 11.68 -9.49 9.84
C GLN A 112 12.32 -8.14 10.15
N TYR A 113 13.40 -7.80 9.44
CA TYR A 113 14.15 -6.55 9.58
C TYR A 113 13.75 -5.48 8.56
N THR A 114 13.09 -5.88 7.48
CA THR A 114 12.53 -4.95 6.50
C THR A 114 11.62 -3.96 7.20
N ARG A 115 11.66 -2.69 6.79
CA ARG A 115 10.80 -1.64 7.35
C ARG A 115 9.87 -1.05 6.30
N SER A 116 8.86 -0.35 6.78
CA SER A 116 7.88 0.35 5.96
C SER A 116 7.56 1.71 6.57
N ILE A 117 7.49 2.72 5.71
CA ILE A 117 7.12 4.09 6.05
C ILE A 117 5.85 4.41 5.31
N MET A 118 4.86 4.98 5.98
CA MET A 118 3.71 5.59 5.31
C MET A 118 3.92 7.10 5.21
N VAL A 119 3.75 7.65 4.02
CA VAL A 119 3.79 9.10 3.77
C VAL A 119 2.38 9.64 3.60
N ILE A 120 2.06 10.70 4.32
CA ILE A 120 0.75 11.38 4.24
C ILE A 120 0.93 12.72 3.50
N HIS A 121 0.37 12.82 2.30
CA HIS A 121 0.23 14.08 1.58
C HIS A 121 -1.18 14.65 1.75
N ASN A 122 -2.19 13.78 1.82
CA ASN A 122 -3.57 14.21 2.04
C ASN A 122 -4.39 13.16 2.81
N ILE A 123 -4.59 13.40 4.10
CA ILE A 123 -5.34 12.51 4.97
C ILE A 123 -6.84 12.40 4.64
N ALA A 124 -7.42 13.30 3.84
CA ALA A 124 -8.82 13.21 3.49
C ALA A 124 -9.11 11.99 2.59
N HIS A 125 -8.12 11.55 1.80
CA HIS A 125 -8.23 10.36 0.97
C HIS A 125 -7.72 9.14 1.75
N GLN A 126 -8.65 8.30 2.21
CA GLN A 126 -8.33 7.20 3.14
C GLN A 126 -8.71 5.80 2.60
N GLY A 127 -9.28 5.72 1.40
CA GLY A 127 -9.83 4.49 0.84
C GLY A 127 -11.05 3.93 1.59
N ARG A 128 -11.71 4.70 2.47
CA ARG A 128 -12.85 4.25 3.31
C ARG A 128 -13.87 3.47 2.52
N GLY A 129 -14.41 2.36 3.03
CA GLY A 129 -15.38 1.51 2.35
C GLY A 129 -16.22 0.60 3.22
N PRO A 130 -17.15 -0.15 2.62
CA PRO A 130 -17.88 -1.20 3.31
C PRO A 130 -16.95 -2.25 3.91
N VAL A 131 -17.29 -2.76 5.10
CA VAL A 131 -16.50 -3.78 5.82
C VAL A 131 -16.52 -5.12 5.09
N ASP A 132 -17.62 -5.44 4.42
CA ASP A 132 -17.82 -6.65 3.62
C ASP A 132 -16.95 -6.71 2.36
N GLU A 133 -16.26 -5.62 1.99
CA GLU A 133 -15.22 -5.62 0.96
C GLU A 133 -13.85 -6.09 1.48
N PHE A 134 -13.65 -6.24 2.79
CA PHE A 134 -12.37 -6.70 3.36
C PHE A 134 -11.88 -8.03 2.76
N PRO A 135 -12.71 -9.07 2.54
CA PRO A 135 -12.27 -10.33 1.94
C PRO A 135 -11.59 -10.16 0.57
N PHE A 136 -11.86 -9.09 -0.18
CA PHE A 136 -11.18 -8.81 -1.45
C PHE A 136 -9.70 -8.49 -1.31
N THR A 137 -9.26 -8.07 -0.12
CA THR A 137 -7.83 -7.89 0.20
C THR A 137 -7.08 -9.21 0.31
N GLU A 138 -7.82 -10.31 0.57
CA GLU A 138 -7.33 -11.66 0.87
C GLU A 138 -6.49 -11.77 2.14
N LEU A 139 -6.47 -10.73 2.98
CA LEU A 139 -5.80 -10.75 4.26
C LEU A 139 -6.44 -11.78 5.20
N PRO A 140 -5.68 -12.38 6.14
CA PRO A 140 -6.25 -13.25 7.16
C PRO A 140 -7.32 -12.53 7.97
N GLU A 141 -8.42 -13.23 8.32
CA GLU A 141 -9.60 -12.62 8.98
C GLU A 141 -9.25 -11.82 10.23
N HIS A 142 -8.26 -12.25 11.02
CA HIS A 142 -7.83 -11.57 12.24
C HIS A 142 -7.23 -10.16 11.98
N TYR A 143 -6.92 -9.81 10.73
CA TYR A 143 -6.50 -8.46 10.35
C TYR A 143 -7.66 -7.47 10.23
N LEU A 144 -8.90 -7.94 10.11
CA LEU A 144 -10.09 -7.10 9.86
C LEU A 144 -10.23 -5.94 10.87
N GLU A 145 -9.95 -6.21 12.14
CA GLU A 145 -10.03 -5.21 13.22
C GLU A 145 -9.07 -4.02 13.02
N HIS A 146 -7.99 -4.20 12.25
CA HIS A 146 -7.11 -3.10 11.90
C HIS A 146 -7.74 -2.14 10.87
N PHE A 147 -8.69 -2.62 10.07
CA PHE A 147 -9.41 -1.84 9.08
C PHE A 147 -10.67 -1.18 9.65
N ARG A 148 -11.33 -1.80 10.64
CA ARG A 148 -12.56 -1.23 11.23
C ARG A 148 -12.31 0.15 11.82
N LEU A 149 -13.17 1.08 11.46
CA LEU A 149 -13.26 2.42 12.02
C LEU A 149 -14.74 2.80 12.14
N TYR A 150 -15.08 3.55 13.19
CA TYR A 150 -16.42 4.07 13.40
C TYR A 150 -16.44 5.58 13.17
N ASP A 151 -17.29 6.03 12.25
CA ASP A 151 -17.61 7.43 12.04
C ASP A 151 -18.98 7.74 12.68
N PRO A 152 -19.13 8.75 13.55
CA PRO A 152 -20.41 9.05 14.19
C PRO A 152 -21.56 9.36 13.23
N VAL A 153 -21.26 9.79 12.00
CA VAL A 153 -22.25 10.11 10.97
C VAL A 153 -22.44 8.93 10.01
N GLY A 154 -21.34 8.34 9.55
CA GLY A 154 -21.34 7.27 8.54
C GLY A 154 -21.43 5.84 9.08
N GLY A 155 -21.31 5.67 10.40
CA GLY A 155 -21.28 4.36 11.04
C GLY A 155 -19.96 3.61 10.86
N GLU A 156 -20.04 2.28 11.00
CA GLU A 156 -18.89 1.40 10.83
C GLU A 156 -18.50 1.27 9.36
N HIS A 157 -17.20 1.36 9.09
CA HIS A 157 -16.63 1.18 7.77
C HIS A 157 -15.19 0.62 7.86
N ALA A 158 -14.70 0.03 6.78
CA ALA A 158 -13.30 -0.31 6.60
C ALA A 158 -12.51 0.94 6.18
N ASN A 159 -11.31 1.09 6.71
CA ASN A 159 -10.40 2.20 6.42
C ASN A 159 -9.00 1.67 6.13
N TYR A 160 -8.68 1.57 4.84
CA TYR A 160 -7.43 0.98 4.35
C TYR A 160 -6.21 1.83 4.71
N PHE A 161 -6.37 3.16 4.69
CA PHE A 161 -5.31 4.05 5.13
C PHE A 161 -5.03 3.92 6.62
N ALA A 162 -6.07 3.83 7.46
CA ALA A 162 -5.92 3.58 8.88
C ALA A 162 -5.19 2.26 9.18
N ALA A 163 -5.53 1.17 8.47
CA ALA A 163 -4.84 -0.11 8.61
C ALA A 163 -3.35 0.01 8.23
N GLY A 164 -3.05 0.68 7.12
CA GLY A 164 -1.67 0.95 6.72
C GLY A 164 -0.91 1.81 7.73
N LEU A 165 -1.54 2.86 8.28
CA LEU A 165 -0.98 3.69 9.34
C LEU A 165 -0.74 2.90 10.62
N LYS A 166 -1.55 1.89 10.95
CA LYS A 166 -1.33 1.03 12.12
C LYS A 166 -0.14 0.07 11.91
N MET A 167 0.08 -0.39 10.68
CA MET A 167 1.08 -1.42 10.36
C MET A 167 2.46 -0.88 9.96
N ALA A 168 2.52 0.37 9.46
CA ALA A 168 3.79 0.99 9.11
C ALA A 168 4.69 1.16 10.34
N ASP A 169 6.00 1.00 10.15
CA ASP A 169 6.99 1.18 11.22
C ASP A 169 7.17 2.67 11.55
N GLN A 170 7.07 3.54 10.54
CA GLN A 170 7.10 5.00 10.70
C GLN A 170 6.04 5.67 9.82
N VAL A 171 5.66 6.88 10.21
CA VAL A 171 4.74 7.73 9.44
C VAL A 171 5.40 9.09 9.26
N VAL A 172 5.48 9.54 8.02
CA VAL A 172 6.07 10.82 7.64
C VAL A 172 4.99 11.69 7.01
N VAL A 173 5.07 13.00 7.25
CA VAL A 173 4.15 13.99 6.70
C VAL A 173 4.92 15.08 5.99
N VAL A 174 4.24 15.82 5.11
CA VAL A 174 4.88 16.83 4.26
C VAL A 174 5.38 18.07 4.99
N SER A 175 4.92 18.34 6.22
CA SER A 175 5.43 19.46 7.03
C SER A 175 5.12 19.33 8.53
N PRO A 176 5.88 20.01 9.41
CA PRO A 176 5.57 20.08 10.84
C PRO A 176 4.20 20.70 11.14
N GLY A 177 3.79 21.72 10.37
CA GLY A 177 2.46 22.34 10.51
C GLY A 177 1.34 21.35 10.18
N TYR A 178 1.52 20.59 9.10
CA TYR A 178 0.57 19.54 8.73
C TYR A 178 0.49 18.45 9.80
N LEU A 179 1.62 18.04 10.40
CA LEU A 179 1.61 17.10 11.52
C LEU A 179 0.73 17.59 12.69
N TRP A 180 0.80 18.88 13.00
CA TRP A 180 -0.02 19.47 14.05
C TRP A 180 -1.51 19.41 13.68
N GLU A 181 -1.87 19.79 12.44
CA GLU A 181 -3.24 19.74 11.95
C GLU A 181 -3.81 18.31 12.01
N LEU A 182 -3.03 17.32 11.58
CA LEU A 182 -3.43 15.91 11.61
C LEU A 182 -3.74 15.38 13.03
N LYS A 183 -3.17 16.01 14.06
CA LYS A 183 -3.45 15.68 15.46
C LYS A 183 -4.70 16.38 16.00
N THR A 184 -5.38 17.23 15.23
CA THR A 184 -6.66 17.86 15.63
C THR A 184 -7.85 17.01 15.16
N VAL A 185 -9.02 17.18 15.77
CA VAL A 185 -10.22 16.40 15.38
C VAL A 185 -10.61 16.71 13.94
N GLU A 186 -10.57 17.99 13.59
CA GLU A 186 -10.93 18.56 12.31
C GLU A 186 -9.90 18.20 11.22
N GLY A 187 -8.62 18.41 11.50
CA GLY A 187 -7.54 18.18 10.54
C GLY A 187 -7.14 16.72 10.39
N GLY A 188 -7.42 15.86 11.37
CA GLY A 188 -7.09 14.44 11.32
C GLY A 188 -8.11 13.57 10.58
N TRP A 189 -9.27 14.12 10.18
CA TRP A 189 -10.31 13.41 9.43
C TRP A 189 -10.65 12.03 10.04
N GLY A 190 -10.88 11.99 11.35
CA GLY A 190 -11.20 10.76 12.10
C GLY A 190 -10.01 9.84 12.40
N LEU A 191 -8.79 10.18 11.97
CA LEU A 191 -7.56 9.40 12.23
C LEU A 191 -6.63 10.08 13.25
N HIS A 192 -7.05 11.19 13.86
CA HIS A 192 -6.23 11.98 14.78
C HIS A 192 -5.72 11.17 15.98
N ASP A 193 -6.54 10.26 16.54
CA ASP A 193 -6.10 9.42 17.66
C ASP A 193 -5.08 8.37 17.23
N ILE A 194 -5.20 7.81 16.02
CA ILE A 194 -4.17 6.93 15.46
C ILE A 194 -2.85 7.70 15.40
N ILE A 195 -2.88 8.93 14.87
CA ILE A 195 -1.68 9.76 14.68
C ILE A 195 -1.07 10.19 16.02
N ARG A 196 -1.87 10.58 17.01
CA ARG A 196 -1.41 10.95 18.36
C ARG A 196 -0.75 9.79 19.10
N ASN A 197 -1.24 8.57 18.89
CA ASN A 197 -0.75 7.37 19.57
C ASN A 197 0.51 6.79 18.94
N ARG A 198 0.95 7.30 17.78
CA ARG A 198 2.25 6.91 17.21
C ARG A 198 3.36 7.67 17.91
N ARG A 199 4.38 6.91 18.36
CA ARG A 199 5.61 7.43 18.96
C ARG A 199 6.66 7.70 17.89
#